data_AF-A0A357D6K2-F1
#
_entry.id   AF-A0A357D6K2-F1
#
_cell.length_a   1.000
_cell.length_b   1.000
_cell.length_c   1.000
_cell.angle_alpha   90.00
_cell.angle_beta   90.00
_cell.angle_gamma   90.00
#
_symmetry.space_group_name_H-M   'P 1'
#
loop_
_entity.id
_entity.type
_entity.pdbx_description
1 polymer ?
#
loop_
_entity_poly.entity_id
_entity_poly.type
_entity_poly.pdbx_seq_one_letter_code
_entity_poly.pdbx_strand_id
1 'polypeptide(L)' 'AIARALVNEPEVLLLDEPLGALDLKLRQEMQIELKNMQKRLGITFIYVTHDQEEA' A
#
# COMPACT_ATOMS: atom_id res chain seq x y z
N ALA A 1 -0.62 6.08 -9.22
CA ALA A 1 0.40 6.73 -8.36
C ALA A 1 1.48 5.75 -7.92
N ILE A 2 1.12 4.58 -7.35
CA ILE A 2 2.06 3.57 -6.84
C ILE A 2 3.13 3.15 -7.86
N ALA A 3 2.74 2.84 -9.11
CA ALA A 3 3.69 2.46 -10.16
C ALA A 3 4.78 3.52 -10.41
N ARG A 4 4.43 4.81 -10.34
CA ARG A 4 5.38 5.92 -10.47
C ARG A 4 6.30 6.05 -9.26
N ALA A 5 5.87 5.64 -8.08
CA ALA A 5 6.74 5.63 -6.91
C ALA A 5 7.73 4.45 -6.97
N LEU A 6 7.30 3.30 -7.47
CA LEU A 6 8.11 2.09 -7.59
C LEU A 6 9.19 2.16 -8.67
N VAL A 7 8.99 2.96 -9.74
CA VAL A 7 9.97 3.09 -10.84
C VAL A 7 11.33 3.60 -10.38
N ASN A 8 11.39 4.30 -9.24
CA ASN A 8 12.62 4.83 -8.66
C ASN A 8 13.33 3.82 -7.76
N GLU A 9 12.88 2.57 -7.71
CA GLU A 9 13.42 1.49 -6.87
C GLU A 9 13.67 1.95 -5.41
N PRO A 10 12.68 2.56 -4.74
CA PRO A 10 12.90 3.12 -3.42
C PRO A 10 13.10 2.03 -2.37
N GLU A 11 13.96 2.26 -1.38
CA GLU A 11 14.12 1.37 -0.22
C GLU A 11 12.88 1.40 0.71
N VAL A 12 12.15 2.54 0.68
CA VAL A 12 10.96 2.78 1.50
C VAL A 12 9.86 3.43 0.67
N LEU A 13 8.65 2.90 0.73
CA LEU A 13 7.44 3.46 0.13
C LEU A 13 6.49 3.95 1.23
N LEU A 14 6.25 5.26 1.26
CA LEU A 14 5.28 5.89 2.16
C LEU A 14 3.99 6.25 1.40
N LEU A 15 2.84 5.84 1.91
CA LEU A 15 1.53 6.08 1.30
C LEU A 15 0.57 6.73 2.31
N ASP A 16 0.02 7.88 1.96
CA ASP A 16 -0.99 8.55 2.79
C ASP A 16 -2.39 8.22 2.24
N GLU A 17 -3.19 7.51 3.03
CA GLU A 17 -4.52 7.00 2.67
C GLU A 17 -4.63 6.32 1.28
N PRO A 18 -3.77 5.34 0.93
CA PRO A 18 -3.74 4.78 -0.43
C PRO A 18 -5.02 4.07 -0.86
N LEU A 19 -5.85 3.62 0.10
CA LEU A 19 -7.04 2.81 -0.13
C LEU A 19 -8.36 3.48 0.32
N GLY A 20 -8.31 4.73 0.77
CA GLY A 20 -9.46 5.43 1.36
C GLY A 20 -10.65 5.62 0.40
N ALA A 21 -10.37 5.72 -0.91
CA ALA A 21 -11.39 5.89 -1.95
C ALA A 21 -11.95 4.56 -2.51
N LEU A 22 -11.50 3.41 -2.01
CA LEU A 22 -11.92 2.10 -2.50
C LEU A 22 -13.09 1.54 -1.67
N ASP A 23 -13.97 0.79 -2.33
CA ASP A 23 -14.97 -0.03 -1.65
C ASP A 23 -14.31 -1.12 -0.79
N LEU A 24 -15.05 -1.65 0.19
CA LEU A 24 -14.53 -2.59 1.18
C LEU A 24 -13.90 -3.86 0.55
N LYS A 25 -14.51 -4.38 -0.51
CA LYS A 25 -14.04 -5.61 -1.16
C LYS A 25 -12.73 -5.36 -1.90
N LEU A 26 -12.70 -4.31 -2.71
CA LEU A 26 -11.52 -3.92 -3.47
C LEU A 26 -10.38 -3.48 -2.54
N ARG A 27 -10.69 -2.86 -1.40
CA ARG A 27 -9.71 -2.52 -0.36
C ARG A 27 -9.02 -3.76 0.18
N GLN A 28 -9.76 -4.79 0.56
CA GLN A 28 -9.20 -6.06 1.06
C GLN A 28 -8.33 -6.76 0.01
N GLU A 29 -8.79 -6.81 -1.24
CA GLU A 29 -8.02 -7.36 -2.35
C GLU A 29 -6.70 -6.59 -2.55
N MET A 30 -6.76 -5.26 -2.54
CA MET A 30 -5.58 -4.41 -2.69
C MET A 30 -4.61 -4.52 -1.51
N GLN A 31 -5.06 -4.69 -0.27
CA GLN A 31 -4.18 -4.93 0.88
C GLN A 31 -3.36 -6.21 0.70
N ILE A 32 -4.00 -7.29 0.25
CA ILE A 32 -3.32 -8.57 -0.02
C ILE A 32 -2.26 -8.37 -1.10
N GLU A 33 -2.61 -7.65 -2.17
CA GLU A 33 -1.71 -7.39 -3.29
C GLU A 33 -0.52 -6.52 -2.88
N LEU A 34 -0.74 -5.49 -2.05
CA LEU A 34 0.33 -4.66 -1.50
C LEU A 34 1.29 -5.47 -0.62
N LYS A 35 0.78 -6.39 0.21
CA LYS A 35 1.60 -7.28 1.05
C LYS A 35 2.43 -8.25 0.20
N ASN A 36 1.83 -8.80 -0.86
CA ASN A 36 2.54 -9.66 -1.81
C ASN A 36 3.63 -8.88 -2.56
N MET A 37 3.34 -7.64 -2.94
CA MET A 37 4.28 -6.74 -3.59
C MET A 37 5.45 -6.37 -2.67
N GLN A 38 5.18 -6.03 -1.41
CA GLN A 38 6.20 -5.79 -0.37
C GLN A 38 7.16 -6.98 -0.26
N LYS A 39 6.63 -8.20 -0.14
CA LYS A 39 7.46 -9.43 -0.06
C LYS A 39 8.28 -9.67 -1.32
N ARG A 40 7.71 -9.41 -2.50
CA ARG A 40 8.37 -9.66 -3.79
C ARG A 40 9.47 -8.64 -4.08
N LEU A 41 9.25 -7.38 -3.73
CA LEU A 41 10.17 -6.28 -4.04
C LEU A 41 11.19 -6.02 -2.90
N GLY A 42 10.94 -6.50 -1.69
CA GLY A 42 11.83 -6.27 -0.54
C GLY A 42 11.81 -4.82 -0.03
N ILE A 43 10.86 -4.01 -0.49
CA ILE A 43 10.74 -2.58 -0.15
C ILE A 43 9.97 -2.46 1.17
N THR A 44 10.41 -1.55 2.05
CA THR A 44 9.68 -1.25 3.29
C THR A 44 8.43 -0.43 2.97
N PHE A 45 7.23 -0.90 3.33
CA PHE A 45 5.99 -0.13 3.15
C PHE A 45 5.55 0.47 4.47
N ILE A 46 5.27 1.76 4.45
CA ILE A 46 4.63 2.50 5.54
C ILE A 46 3.40 3.17 4.94
N TYR A 47 2.23 2.95 5.52
CA TYR A 47 1.04 3.67 5.09
C TYR A 47 0.24 4.17 6.28
N VAL A 48 -0.34 5.35 6.13
CA VAL A 48 -1.21 5.98 7.12
C VAL A 48 -2.65 5.80 6.66
N THR A 49 -3.50 5.34 7.57
CA THR A 49 -4.93 5.12 7.35
C THR A 49 -5.70 5.85 8.44
N HIS A 50 -6.80 6.49 8.08
CA HIS A 50 -7.72 7.08 9.05
C HIS A 50 -8.76 6.05 9.53
N ASP A 51 -8.73 4.84 8.97
CA ASP A 51 -9.63 3.76 9.34
C ASP A 51 -9.08 3.04 10.59
N GLN A 52 -9.66 3.34 11.76
CA GLN A 52 -9.20 2.84 13.06
C GLN A 52 -9.32 1.31 13.22
N GLU A 53 -10.03 0.62 12.32
CA GLU A 53 -10.08 -0.86 12.31
C GLU A 53 -8.76 -1.52 11.89
N GLU A 54 -7.78 -0.75 11.37
CA GLU A 54 -6.52 -1.26 10.82
C GLU A 54 -5.28 -1.14 11.75
N ALA A 55 -5.45 -0.84 13.05
CA ALA A 55 -4.33 -0.76 14.02
C ALA A 55 -3.99 -2.11 14.70
#